data_AF-A0A9D7W7V1-F1
#
_entry.id   AF-A0A9D7W7V1-F1
#
_cell.length_a   1.000
_cell.length_b   1.000
_cell.length_c   1.000
_cell.angle_alpha   90.00
_cell.angle_beta   90.00
_cell.angle_gamma   90.00
#
_symmetry.space_group_name_H-M   'P 1'
#
loop_
_entity.id
_entity.type
_entity.pdbx_description
1 polymer ?
#
loop_
_entity_poly.entity_id
_entity_poly.type
_entity_poly.pdbx_seq_one_letter_code
_entity_poly.pdbx_strand_id
1 'polypeptide(L)' 'KEYQIRIRYRQKLFQARLVKTNEGLEIFFNQPQKAIAKGQFAAWYEKDVLIGSGVIS' A
#
# COMPACT_ATOMS: atom_id res chain seq x y z
N LYS A 1 8.13 -5.99 -5.48
CA LYS A 1 7.73 -5.43 -6.78
C LYS A 1 7.16 -4.02 -6.56
N GLU A 2 7.32 -3.11 -7.52
CA GLU A 2 6.84 -1.72 -7.40
C GLU A 2 5.33 -1.61 -7.64
N TYR A 3 4.68 -1.12 -6.60
CA TYR A 3 3.31 -0.68 -6.34
C TYR A 3 2.98 0.80 -6.54
N GLN A 4 1.82 1.14 -7.11
CA GLN A 4 1.11 2.36 -6.73
C GLN A 4 0.14 2.06 -5.59
N ILE A 5 0.32 2.66 -4.42
CA ILE A 5 -0.43 2.33 -3.20
C ILE A 5 -1.26 3.49 -2.70
N ARG A 6 -2.47 3.18 -2.22
CA ARG A 6 -3.40 4.08 -1.55
C ARG A 6 -3.75 3.52 -0.18
N ILE A 7 -3.54 4.30 0.88
CA ILE A 7 -3.92 3.93 2.25
C ILE A 7 -5.15 4.70 2.76
N ARG A 8 -5.68 5.63 1.96
CA ARG A 8 -6.90 6.40 2.23
C ARG A 8 -7.66 6.68 0.95
N TYR A 9 -8.99 6.58 0.98
CA TYR A 9 -9.87 6.66 -0.19
C TYR A 9 -9.61 7.84 -1.15
N ARG A 10 -9.27 9.03 -0.62
CA ARG A 10 -9.08 10.27 -1.41
C ARG A 10 -7.62 10.71 -1.58
N GLN A 11 -6.65 9.91 -1.12
CA GLN A 11 -5.24 10.24 -1.34
C GLN A 11 -4.79 9.86 -2.75
N LYS A 12 -3.81 10.61 -3.26
CA LYS A 12 -3.07 10.23 -4.46
C LYS A 12 -2.41 8.87 -4.27
N LEU A 13 -2.10 8.20 -5.37
CA LEU A 13 -1.31 6.98 -5.34
C LEU A 13 0.16 7.32 -5.04
N PHE A 14 0.79 6.53 -4.19
CA PHE A 14 2.19 6.67 -3.83
C PHE A 14 2.98 5.47 -4.33
N GLN A 15 4.16 5.74 -4.88
CA GLN A 15 5.07 4.67 -5.27
C GLN A 15 5.63 3.98 -4.04
N ALA A 16 5.56 2.65 -4.03
CA ALA A 16 6.01 1.84 -2.93
C ALA A 16 6.39 0.43 -3.39
N ARG A 17 7.38 -0.16 -2.73
CA ARG A 17 7.78 -1.55 -2.95
C ARG A 17 6.96 -2.49 -2.07
N LEU A 18 6.30 -3.47 -2.69
CA LEU A 18 5.61 -4.55 -1.99
C LEU A 18 6.50 -5.80 -1.91
N VAL A 19 6.68 -6.35 -0.71
CA VAL A 19 7.48 -7.54 -0.44
C VAL A 19 6.62 -8.58 0.25
N LYS A 20 6.65 -9.82 -0.25
CA LYS A 20 5.98 -10.96 0.40
C LYS A 20 6.93 -11.60 1.39
N THR A 21 6.48 -11.76 2.62
CA THR A 21 7.18 -12.45 3.70
C THR A 21 6.38 -13.68 4.12
N ASN A 22 6.89 -14.45 5.09
CA ASN A 22 6.17 -15.58 5.67
C ASN A 22 4.96 -15.14 6.51
N GLU A 23 4.95 -13.88 6.96
CA GLU A 23 3.92 -13.31 7.84
C GLU A 23 2.88 -12.49 7.07
N GLY A 24 3.16 -12.13 5.81
CA GLY A 24 2.21 -11.43 4.96
C GLY A 24 2.86 -10.59 3.87
N LEU A 25 2.32 -9.39 3.67
CA LEU A 25 2.81 -8.41 2.70
C LEU A 25 3.28 -7.16 3.43
N GLU A 26 4.53 -6.77 3.18
CA GLU A 26 5.12 -5.54 3.69
C GLU A 26 5.15 -4.48 2.59
N ILE A 27 4.78 -3.25 2.96
CA ILE A 27 4.74 -2.08 2.07
C ILE A 27 5.85 -1.11 2.49
N PHE A 28 6.78 -0.85 1.58
CA PHE A 28 7.84 0.13 1.76
C PHE A 28 7.59 1.34 0.86
N PHE A 29 7.13 2.45 1.43
CA PHE A 29 6.90 3.68 0.66
C PHE A 29 8.22 4.36 0.28
N ASN A 30 8.30 4.85 -0.97
CA ASN A 30 9.49 5.58 -1.44
C ASN A 30 9.61 6.96 -0.78
N GLN A 31 8.52 7.47 -0.21
CA GLN A 31 8.48 8.70 0.57
C GLN A 31 7.71 8.49 1.87
N PRO A 32 8.12 9.13 2.99
CA PRO A 32 7.43 9.04 4.26
C PRO A 32 5.95 9.41 4.15
N GLN A 33 5.08 8.57 4.70
CA GLN A 33 3.64 8.82 4.78
C GLN A 33 3.26 9.17 6.22
N LYS A 34 2.38 10.17 6.38
CA LYS A 34 1.91 10.61 7.69
C LYS A 34 0.62 9.91 8.08
N ALA A 35 0.43 9.72 9.38
CA ALA A 35 -0.81 9.24 9.99
C ALA A 35 -1.30 7.89 9.40
N ILE A 36 -0.41 6.92 9.22
CA ILE A 36 -0.79 5.53 8.95
C ILE A 36 -1.33 4.95 10.26
N ALA A 37 -2.56 4.43 10.26
CA ALA A 37 -3.16 3.83 11.45
C ALA A 37 -3.50 2.35 11.22
N LYS A 38 -3.26 1.53 12.25
CA LYS A 38 -3.70 0.13 12.28
C LYS A 38 -5.23 0.05 12.11
N GLY A 39 -5.68 -0.93 11.33
CA GLY A 39 -7.09 -1.10 10.97
C GLY A 39 -7.53 -0.32 9.74
N GLN A 40 -6.70 0.60 9.20
CA GLN A 40 -6.96 1.20 7.89
C GLN A 40 -6.70 0.20 6.77
N PHE A 41 -7.22 0.48 5.58
CA PHE A 41 -6.99 -0.34 4.39
C PHE A 41 -5.90 0.24 3.50
N ALA A 42 -5.01 -0.62 3.02
CA ALA A 42 -4.11 -0.35 1.90
C ALA A 42 -4.65 -1.04 0.64
N ALA A 43 -4.63 -0.36 -0.49
CA ALA A 43 -4.93 -0.89 -1.81
C ALA A 43 -3.77 -0.59 -2.76
N TRP A 44 -3.38 -1.55 -3.60
CA TRP A 44 -2.27 -1.39 -4.53
C TRP A 44 -2.66 -1.70 -5.96
N TYR A 45 -2.07 -0.92 -6.86
CA TYR A 45 -2.44 -0.84 -8.27
C TYR A 45 -1.20 -1.03 -9.14
N GLU A 46 -1.40 -1.65 -10.29
CA GLU A 46 -0.45 -1.68 -11.38
C GLU A 46 -1.08 -0.91 -12.55
N LYS A 47 -0.59 0.31 -12.77
CA LYS A 47 -1.25 1.30 -13.64
C LYS A 47 -2.69 1.54 -13.16
N ASP A 48 -3.69 1.29 -14.00
CA ASP A 48 -5.09 1.54 -13.69
C ASP A 48 -5.82 0.31 -13.12
N VAL A 49 -5.11 -0.80 -12.92
CA VAL A 49 -5.68 -2.06 -12.44
C VAL A 49 -5.45 -2.20 -10.94
N LEU A 50 -6.54 -2.41 -10.19
CA LEU A 50 -6.47 -2.80 -8.78
C LEU A 50 -6.00 -4.25 -8.70
N ILE A 51 -4.83 -4.47 -8.08
CA ILE A 51 -4.24 -5.81 -7.94
C ILE A 51 -4.65 -6.45 -6.62
N GLY A 52 -4.85 -5.65 -5.58
CA GLY A 52 -5.30 -6.15 -4.30
C GLY A 52 -5.44 -5.09 -3.23
N SER A 53 -5.92 -5.53 -2.07
CA SER A 53 -6.05 -4.69 -0.88
C SER A 53 -5.91 -5.52 0.40
N GLY A 54 -5.65 -4.86 1.52
CA GLY A 54 -5.54 -5.50 2.83
C GLY A 54 -5.64 -4.50 3.97
N VAL A 55 -5.84 -5.02 5.19
CA VAL A 55 -5.86 -4.21 6.42
C VAL A 55 -4.43 -4.02 6.91
N ILE A 56 -4.10 -2.80 7.32
CA ILE A 56 -2.82 -2.44 7.92
C ILE A 56 -2.83 -2.95 9.36
N SER A 57 -1.90 -3.84 9.69
CA SER A 57 -1.75 -4.48 11.01
C SER A 57 -0.65 -3.86 11.85
#